data_AF-A0AA35T6Y5-F1
#
_entry.id   AF-A0AA35T6Y5-F1
#
_cell.length_a   1.000
_cell.length_b   1.000
_cell.length_c   1.000
_cell.angle_alpha   90.00
_cell.angle_beta   90.00
_cell.angle_gamma   90.00
#
_symmetry.space_group_name_H-M   'P 1'
#
loop_
_entity.id
_entity.type
_entity.pdbx_description
1 polymer ?
#
loop_
_entity_poly.entity_id
_entity_poly.type
_entity_poly.pdbx_seq_one_letter_code
_entity_poly.pdbx_strand_id
1 'polypeptide(L)' 'MSELLSSAWSYLSGSGGGGEGGSGGARFVGQEVDMGGGKVVKIRRVIAEGGYGYVFVAQDTQSGKEYALK' A
#
# COMPACT_ATOMS: atom_id res chain seq x y z
N MET A 1 -6.71 -12.95 -24.94
CA MET A 1 -7.56 -11.91 -24.31
C MET A 1 -7.77 -12.18 -22.82
N SER A 2 -6.78 -12.73 -22.12
CA SER A 2 -6.80 -12.98 -20.67
C SER A 2 -6.18 -11.82 -19.86
N GLU A 3 -5.29 -11.04 -20.49
CA GLU A 3 -4.54 -9.94 -19.88
C GLU A 3 -5.41 -8.76 -19.38
N LEU A 4 -6.59 -8.58 -19.98
CA LEU A 4 -7.54 -7.54 -19.58
C LEU A 4 -8.24 -7.89 -18.25
N LEU A 5 -8.52 -9.18 -18.03
CA LEU A 5 -9.19 -9.66 -16.83
C LEU A 5 -8.23 -9.64 -15.63
N SER A 6 -6.99 -10.10 -15.82
CA SER A 6 -5.96 -10.05 -14.77
C SER A 6 -5.64 -8.61 -14.34
N SER A 7 -5.64 -7.66 -15.28
CA SER A 7 -5.44 -6.24 -14.98
C SER A 7 -6.61 -5.64 -14.17
N ALA A 8 -7.86 -5.99 -14.50
CA ALA A 8 -9.04 -5.50 -13.77
C ALA A 8 -9.15 -6.12 -12.36
N TRP A 9 -8.74 -7.38 -12.18
CA TRP A 9 -8.72 -8.03 -10.87
C TRP A 9 -7.68 -7.42 -9.93
N SER A 10 -6.52 -7.00 -10.44
CA SER A 10 -5.51 -6.28 -9.66
C SER A 10 -6.06 -4.95 -9.11
N TYR A 11 -6.78 -4.18 -9.95
CA TYR A 11 -7.46 -2.94 -9.54
C TYR A 11 -8.58 -3.19 -8.53
N LEU A 12 -9.35 -4.27 -8.68
CA LEU A 12 -10.45 -4.61 -7.77
C LEU A 12 -9.96 -5.17 -6.43
N SER A 13 -8.88 -5.97 -6.41
CA SER A 13 -8.30 -6.48 -5.16
C SER A 13 -7.61 -5.39 -4.34
N GLY A 14 -7.20 -4.28 -4.98
CA GLY A 14 -6.79 -3.05 -4.31
C GLY A 14 -7.95 -2.18 -3.81
N SER A 15 -9.20 -2.57 -4.07
CA SER A 15 -10.43 -1.85 -3.70
C SER A 15 -11.32 -2.68 -2.76
N GLY A 16 -10.70 -3.42 -1.84
CA GLY A 16 -11.37 -4.20 -0.81
C GLY A 16 -11.03 -3.71 0.60
N GLY A 17 -11.55 -2.56 1.02
CA GLY A 17 -11.39 -2.04 2.38
C GLY A 17 -12.03 -0.67 2.54
N GLY A 18 -13.30 -0.65 2.95
CA GLY A 18 -14.20 0.49 2.91
C GLY A 18 -13.84 1.68 3.81
N GLY A 19 -14.49 2.81 3.51
CA GLY A 19 -14.50 4.00 4.36
C GLY A 19 -14.51 5.30 3.56
N GLU A 20 -15.68 5.69 3.06
CA GLU A 20 -15.97 7.08 2.68
C GLU A 20 -15.72 7.99 3.91
N GLY A 21 -14.81 8.96 3.78
CA GLY A 21 -14.65 10.06 4.72
C GLY A 21 -13.38 10.02 5.58
N GLY A 22 -12.35 10.76 5.16
CA GLY A 22 -11.22 11.17 6.00
C GLY A 22 -9.89 10.50 5.69
N SER A 23 -8.85 11.33 5.51
CA SER A 23 -7.43 10.96 5.41
C SER A 23 -7.02 10.20 4.14
N GLY A 24 -6.61 10.96 3.12
CA GLY A 24 -6.06 10.44 1.87
C GLY A 24 -4.80 9.56 2.00
N GLY A 25 -4.29 9.32 3.20
CA GLY A 25 -3.27 8.30 3.48
C GLY A 25 -3.85 6.89 3.64
N ALA A 26 -5.09 6.74 4.12
CA ALA A 26 -5.68 5.44 4.41
C ALA A 26 -5.84 4.54 3.18
N ARG A 27 -6.02 5.13 1.98
CA ARG A 27 -6.09 4.42 0.70
C ARG A 27 -4.84 3.62 0.33
N PHE A 28 -3.68 3.97 0.93
CA PHE A 28 -2.42 3.28 0.66
C PHE A 28 -2.21 2.09 1.60
N VAL A 29 -3.00 1.97 2.67
CA VAL A 29 -2.89 0.87 3.63
C VAL A 29 -3.35 -0.43 2.97
N GLY A 30 -2.52 -1.47 3.08
CA GLY A 30 -2.74 -2.78 2.47
C GLY A 30 -2.10 -2.96 1.10
N GLN A 31 -1.62 -1.88 0.46
CA GLN A 31 -0.90 -1.98 -0.81
C GLN A 31 0.51 -2.53 -0.64
N GLU A 32 1.00 -3.23 -1.66
CA GLU A 32 2.38 -3.69 -1.76
C GLU A 32 3.18 -2.75 -2.68
N VAL A 33 4.39 -2.40 -2.24
CA VAL A 33 5.28 -1.47 -2.93
C VAL A 33 6.63 -2.15 -3.12
N ASP A 34 7.12 -2.15 -4.35
CA ASP A 34 8.47 -2.62 -4.69
C ASP A 34 9.48 -1.50 -4.42
N MET A 35 10.44 -1.74 -3.53
CA MET A 35 11.51 -0.79 -3.17
C MET A 35 12.80 -1.00 -3.98
N GLY A 36 12.76 -1.86 -5.00
CA GLY A 36 13.92 -2.30 -5.77
C GLY A 36 14.74 -3.38 -5.05
N GLY A 37 15.57 -4.08 -5.82
CA GLY A 37 16.41 -5.16 -5.30
C GLY A 37 15.63 -6.38 -4.79
N GLY A 38 14.41 -6.60 -5.31
CA GLY A 38 13.53 -7.71 -4.92
C GLY A 38 12.84 -7.53 -3.57
N LYS A 39 12.90 -6.33 -2.98
CA LYS A 39 12.25 -6.04 -1.71
C LYS A 39 10.83 -5.51 -1.94
N VAL A 40 9.86 -6.28 -1.51
CA VAL A 40 8.44 -5.91 -1.54
C VAL A 40 7.99 -5.64 -0.11
N VAL A 41 7.44 -4.46 0.14
CA VAL A 41 6.88 -4.08 1.44
C VAL A 41 5.38 -3.83 1.33
N LYS A 42 4.63 -4.28 2.34
CA LYS A 42 3.21 -4.02 2.49
C LYS A 42 2.98 -2.87 3.45
N ILE A 43 2.20 -1.87 3.04
CA ILE A 43 1.83 -0.75 3.90
C ILE A 43 0.83 -1.23 4.96
N ARG A 44 1.15 -1.00 6.24
CA ARG A 44 0.39 -1.47 7.41
C ARG A 44 -0.53 -0.40 7.99
N ARG A 45 -0.05 0.84 8.12
CA ARG A 45 -0.79 1.97 8.70
C ARG A 45 -0.08 3.29 8.44
N VAL A 46 -0.82 4.39 8.49
CA VAL A 46 -0.28 5.75 8.55
C VAL A 46 0.25 6.02 9.97
N ILE A 47 1.41 6.66 10.08
CA ILE A 47 1.99 7.13 11.35
C ILE A 47 2.19 8.64 11.41
N ALA A 48 2.21 9.33 10.27
CA ALA A 48 2.19 10.78 10.23
C ALA A 48 1.46 11.29 8.98
N GLU A 49 0.79 12.42 9.11
CA GLU A 49 0.21 13.20 8.03
C GLU A 49 0.77 14.63 8.12
N GLY A 50 1.11 15.22 6.97
CA GLY A 50 1.51 16.61 6.90
C GLY A 50 1.25 17.20 5.52
N GLY A 51 1.40 18.51 5.37
CA GLY A 51 1.14 19.21 4.12
C GLY A 51 1.99 18.74 2.92
N TYR A 52 3.09 18.03 3.18
CA TYR A 52 4.00 17.49 2.16
C TYR A 52 3.79 16.00 1.85
N GLY A 53 2.90 15.31 2.58
CA GLY A 53 2.65 13.88 2.37
C GLY A 53 2.38 13.11 3.66
N TYR A 54 2.43 11.79 3.54
CA TYR A 54 2.14 10.84 4.60
C TYR A 54 3.40 10.04 4.93
N VAL A 55 3.47 9.52 6.16
CA VAL A 55 4.47 8.54 6.54
C VAL A 55 3.72 7.31 7.03
N PHE A 56 4.17 6.14 6.60
CA PHE A 56 3.55 4.85 6.86
C PHE A 56 4.51 3.91 7.56
N VAL A 57 3.96 2.96 8.31
CA VAL A 57 4.68 1.71 8.60
C VAL A 57 4.49 0.79 7.40
N ALA A 58 5.59 0.35 6.80
CA ALA A 58 5.61 -0.68 5.78
C ALA A 58 6.37 -1.90 6.31
N GLN A 59 5.89 -3.10 6.02
CA GLN A 59 6.50 -4.35 6.47
C GLN A 59 6.97 -5.15 5.27
N ASP A 60 8.22 -5.57 5.27
CA ASP A 60 8.76 -6.46 4.24
C ASP A 60 8.06 -7.82 4.31
N THR A 61 7.52 -8.27 3.17
CA THR A 61 6.73 -9.49 3.07
C THR A 61 7.57 -10.76 3.25
N GLN A 62 8.89 -10.69 3.05
CA GLN A 62 9.80 -11.81 3.19
C GLN A 62 10.45 -11.86 4.58
N SER A 63 10.97 -10.73 5.05
CA SER A 63 11.72 -10.68 6.32
C SER A 63 10.86 -10.32 7.54
N GLY A 64 9.65 -9.79 7.34
CA GLY A 64 8.79 -9.29 8.41
C GLY A 64 9.31 -7.99 9.06
N LYS A 65 10.43 -7.44 8.58
CA LYS A 65 11.03 -6.22 9.09
C LYS A 65 10.16 -5.01 8.76
N GLU A 66 9.95 -4.15 9.75
CA GLU A 66 9.20 -2.91 9.60
C GLU A 66 10.10 -1.74 9.20
N TYR A 67 9.54 -0.84 8.40
CA TYR A 67 10.16 0.36 7.84
C TYR A 67 9.21 1.54 7.97
N ALA A 68 9.77 2.75 8.06
CA ALA A 68 9.02 3.97 7.85
C ALA A 68 9.12 4.35 6.36
N LEU A 69 7.98 4.39 5.66
CA LEU A 69 7.88 4.75 4.24
C LEU A 69 7.23 6.13 4.14
N LYS A 70 7.87 7.05 3.42
CA LYS A 70 7.35 8.40 3.14
C LYS A 70 7.07 8.54 1.64
#